data_AF-A0A7S0C9D6-F1
#
_entry.id   AF-A0A7S0C9D6-F1
#
_cell.length_a   1.000
_cell.length_b   1.000
_cell.length_c   1.000
_cell.angle_alpha   90.00
_cell.angle_beta   90.00
_cell.angle_gamma   90.00
#
_symmetry.space_group_name_H-M   'P 1'
#
loop_
_entity.id
_entity.type
_entity.pdbx_description
1 polymer ?
#
loop_
_entity_poly.entity_id
_entity_poly.type
_entity_poly.pdbx_seq_one_letter_code
_entity_poly.pdbx_strand_id
1 'polypeptide(L)'
;YLWTMDFHGGPANCDIPIIYDAGGALHAEIDGICDFYGLCKDRLKVIKADHWKEFDPSEKQKSDFELAYRNDPEFKRVDAFLCHHPVANCELFLPFNRSIIVHATTRIEFGRHDAGIDWRLGSGYEKKTGQKKWKKWVKTLQDLATDKRNIIAANNAYDQ
;
A
#
# COMPACT_ATOMS: atom_id res chain seq x y z
N TYR A 1 16.16 -5.19 4.34
CA TYR A 1 15.62 -3.86 4.63
C TYR A 1 14.35 -3.66 3.81
N LEU A 2 13.22 -3.55 4.50
CA LEU A 2 11.89 -3.38 3.92
C LEU A 2 11.44 -1.94 4.07
N TRP A 3 10.59 -1.47 3.15
CA TRP A 3 10.01 -0.13 3.20
C TRP A 3 8.50 -0.20 3.00
N THR A 4 7.76 0.58 3.76
CA THR A 4 6.31 0.68 3.64
C THR A 4 5.83 2.12 3.77
N MET A 5 4.74 2.40 3.06
CA MET A 5 3.87 3.55 3.30
C MET A 5 2.48 3.00 3.57
N ASP A 6 1.91 3.37 4.69
CA ASP A 6 0.51 3.06 5.02
C ASP A 6 -0.16 4.27 5.64
N PHE A 7 -1.49 4.22 5.65
CA PHE A 7 -2.30 5.22 6.33
C PHE A 7 -2.83 4.78 7.69
N HIS A 8 -2.37 3.63 8.17
CA HIS A 8 -2.70 3.05 9.45
C HIS A 8 -1.49 2.29 10.00
N GLY A 9 -1.05 2.62 11.22
CA GLY A 9 0.17 2.08 11.83
C GLY A 9 0.02 0.66 12.37
N GLY A 10 -1.21 0.22 12.67
CA GLY A 10 -1.49 -1.11 13.23
C GLY A 10 -0.82 -2.27 12.51
N PRO A 11 -1.03 -2.45 11.19
CA PRO A 11 -0.37 -3.50 10.41
C PRO A 11 1.16 -3.48 10.53
N ALA A 12 1.80 -2.34 10.26
CA ALA A 12 3.25 -2.20 10.37
C ALA A 12 3.74 -2.51 11.80
N ASN A 13 3.02 -2.06 12.83
CA ASN A 13 3.35 -2.34 14.23
C ASN A 13 3.28 -3.84 14.58
N CYS A 14 2.36 -4.59 13.97
CA CYS A 14 2.28 -6.05 14.13
C CYS A 14 3.40 -6.78 13.40
N ASP A 15 3.82 -6.28 12.24
CA ASP A 15 4.80 -6.95 11.38
C ASP A 15 6.25 -6.66 11.79
N ILE A 16 6.53 -5.51 12.43
CA ILE A 16 7.89 -5.14 12.87
C ILE A 16 8.58 -6.24 13.68
N PRO A 17 7.98 -6.82 14.75
CA PRO A 17 8.63 -7.89 15.51
C PRO A 17 8.93 -9.13 14.67
N ILE A 18 7.99 -9.55 13.83
CA ILE A 18 8.14 -10.74 12.96
C ILE A 18 9.27 -10.53 11.96
N ILE A 19 9.33 -9.34 11.35
CA ILE A 19 10.39 -8.96 10.41
C ILE A 19 11.74 -8.90 11.12
N TYR A 20 11.78 -8.36 12.34
CA TYR A 20 13.01 -8.29 13.13
C TYR A 20 13.54 -9.67 13.51
N ASP A 21 12.66 -10.57 13.98
CA ASP A 21 13.00 -11.95 14.34
C ASP A 21 13.51 -12.74 13.13
N ALA A 22 13.05 -12.41 11.92
CA ALA A 22 13.56 -12.95 10.66
C ALA A 22 14.90 -12.33 10.21
N GLY A 23 15.51 -11.45 11.00
CA GLY A 23 16.76 -10.75 10.69
C GLY A 23 16.58 -9.54 9.75
N GLY A 24 15.35 -9.08 9.58
CA GLY A 24 15.00 -7.93 8.77
C GLY A 24 14.90 -6.62 9.55
N ALA A 25 14.57 -5.55 8.83
CA ALA A 25 14.21 -4.26 9.39
C ALA A 25 13.14 -3.63 8.50
N LEU A 26 12.11 -3.06 9.11
CA LEU A 26 11.04 -2.34 8.41
C LEU A 26 11.19 -0.84 8.65
N HIS A 27 11.30 -0.09 7.57
CA HIS A 27 11.13 1.35 7.58
C HIS A 27 9.69 1.68 7.21
N ALA A 28 8.97 2.32 8.13
CA ALA A 28 7.56 2.64 7.98
C ALA A 28 7.35 4.16 7.94
N GLU A 29 6.83 4.66 6.82
CA GLU A 29 6.32 6.03 6.70
C GLU A 29 4.79 5.99 6.83
N ILE A 30 4.28 6.23 8.05
CA ILE A 30 2.85 6.15 8.34
C ILE A 30 2.27 7.54 8.51
N ASP A 31 1.18 7.83 7.79
CA ASP A 31 0.44 9.09 7.84
C ASP A 31 -1.06 8.84 8.04
N GLY A 32 -1.73 9.47 9.01
CA GLY A 32 -3.12 9.12 9.38
C GLY A 32 -3.21 8.52 10.79
N ILE A 33 -3.65 7.27 10.95
CA ILE A 33 -3.71 6.63 12.28
C ILE A 33 -2.33 6.08 12.67
N CYS A 34 -1.46 6.94 13.17
CA CYS A 34 -0.09 6.58 13.54
C CYS A 34 0.27 6.89 15.01
N ASP A 35 -0.40 7.85 15.66
CA ASP A 35 -0.03 8.36 16.99
C ASP A 35 -0.08 7.26 18.04
N PHE A 36 -1.15 6.46 18.03
CA PHE A 36 -1.34 5.35 18.95
C PHE A 36 -0.21 4.30 18.90
N TYR A 37 0.48 4.21 17.75
CA TYR A 37 1.55 3.24 17.52
C TYR A 37 2.96 3.86 17.65
N GLY A 38 3.07 5.18 17.84
CA GLY A 38 4.36 5.86 17.84
C GLY A 38 5.09 5.83 16.48
N LEU A 39 4.34 5.65 15.39
CA LEU A 39 4.89 5.46 14.04
C LEU A 39 4.72 6.68 13.12
N CYS A 40 4.25 7.80 13.64
CA CYS A 40 4.02 8.99 12.81
C CYS A 40 5.32 9.52 12.20
N LYS A 41 5.31 9.72 10.89
CA LYS A 41 6.41 10.34 10.16
C LYS A 41 5.87 11.37 9.17
N ASP A 42 6.42 12.58 9.21
CA ASP A 42 6.13 13.63 8.22
C ASP A 42 7.26 13.73 7.18
N ARG A 43 7.54 12.63 6.49
CA ARG A 43 8.57 12.57 5.42
C ARG A 43 8.03 12.12 4.06
N LEU A 44 6.74 11.78 3.99
CA LEU A 44 6.09 11.46 2.72
C LEU A 44 6.08 12.69 1.81
N LYS A 45 6.68 12.55 0.62
CA LYS A 45 6.92 13.67 -0.30
C LYS A 45 5.72 14.05 -1.15
N VAL A 46 4.80 13.12 -1.39
CA VAL A 46 3.75 13.27 -2.41
C VAL A 46 2.38 12.88 -1.87
N ILE A 47 2.26 11.68 -1.33
CA ILE A 47 0.99 11.12 -0.88
C ILE A 47 0.88 11.35 0.62
N LYS A 48 -0.20 12.02 1.04
CA LYS A 48 -0.50 12.28 2.45
C LYS A 48 -1.92 11.85 2.79
N ALA A 49 -2.17 11.55 4.04
CA ALA A 49 -3.51 11.24 4.52
C ALA A 49 -4.32 12.55 4.64
N ASP A 50 -5.20 12.83 3.67
CA ASP A 50 -6.17 13.92 3.79
C ASP A 50 -7.56 13.39 4.15
N HIS A 51 -7.97 13.54 5.42
CA HIS A 51 -9.33 13.27 5.93
C HIS A 51 -10.04 12.05 5.33
N TRP A 52 -9.34 10.92 5.19
CA TRP A 52 -9.88 9.67 4.64
C TRP A 52 -10.28 9.69 3.15
N LYS A 53 -9.87 10.72 2.39
CA LYS A 53 -10.25 10.90 0.98
C LYS A 53 -9.19 10.42 -0.02
N GLU A 54 -7.93 10.27 0.39
CA GLU A 54 -6.80 9.98 -0.50
C GLU A 54 -6.27 8.53 -0.44
N PHE A 55 -7.14 7.56 -0.14
CA PHE A 55 -6.77 6.13 -0.19
C PHE A 55 -6.54 5.60 -1.61
N ASP A 56 -6.98 6.34 -2.63
CA ASP A 56 -6.83 5.97 -4.03
C ASP A 56 -6.06 7.06 -4.80
N PRO A 57 -4.72 6.94 -4.89
CA PRO A 57 -3.90 7.90 -5.59
C PRO A 57 -4.34 8.02 -7.06
N SER A 58 -4.55 9.26 -7.51
CA SER A 58 -4.75 9.57 -8.93
C SER A 58 -3.53 9.15 -9.76
N GLU A 59 -3.71 8.97 -11.08
CA GLU A 59 -2.58 8.63 -11.95
C GLU A 59 -1.49 9.73 -11.94
N LYS A 60 -1.88 11.00 -11.70
CA LYS A 60 -0.91 12.08 -11.47
C LYS A 60 -0.11 11.86 -10.19
N GLN A 61 -0.77 11.56 -9.06
CA GLN A 61 -0.07 11.28 -7.79
C GLN A 61 0.84 10.06 -7.90
N LYS A 62 0.45 9.02 -8.64
CA LYS A 62 1.32 7.86 -8.93
C LYS A 62 2.58 8.28 -9.70
N SER A 63 2.41 9.11 -10.73
CA SER A 63 3.54 9.64 -11.52
C SER A 63 4.45 10.56 -10.70
N ASP A 64 3.87 11.46 -9.90
CA ASP A 64 4.62 12.35 -9.01
C ASP A 64 5.39 11.53 -7.95
N PHE A 65 4.77 10.46 -7.43
CA PHE A 65 5.40 9.54 -6.48
C PHE A 65 6.62 8.84 -7.10
N GLU A 66 6.47 8.25 -8.29
CA GLU A 66 7.58 7.64 -9.01
C GLU A 66 8.72 8.66 -9.22
N LEU A 67 8.40 9.88 -9.67
CA LEU A 67 9.39 10.92 -9.92
C LEU A 67 10.14 11.33 -8.63
N ALA A 68 9.43 11.46 -7.51
CA ALA A 68 10.00 11.87 -6.23
C ALA A 68 10.95 10.82 -5.63
N TYR A 69 10.74 9.53 -5.93
CA TYR A 69 11.48 8.44 -5.29
C TYR A 69 12.40 7.64 -6.24
N ARG A 70 12.27 7.74 -7.58
CA ARG A 70 13.08 6.94 -8.54
C ARG A 70 14.59 7.07 -8.38
N ASN A 71 15.06 8.21 -7.87
CA ASN A 71 16.47 8.48 -7.64
C ASN A 71 16.83 8.57 -6.15
N ASP A 72 15.87 8.30 -5.26
CA ASP A 72 16.05 8.43 -3.83
C ASP A 72 17.06 7.40 -3.30
N PRO A 73 18.11 7.82 -2.57
CA PRO A 73 19.09 6.90 -1.99
C PRO A 73 18.48 5.84 -1.07
N GLU A 74 17.37 6.14 -0.39
CA GLU A 74 16.66 5.18 0.45
C GLU A 74 16.05 4.06 -0.40
N PHE A 75 15.30 4.40 -1.44
CA PHE A 75 14.67 3.42 -2.35
C PHE A 75 15.69 2.56 -3.10
N LYS A 76 16.91 3.08 -3.32
CA LYS A 76 18.02 2.29 -3.88
C LYS A 76 18.49 1.17 -2.94
N ARG A 77 18.31 1.32 -1.62
CA ARG A 77 18.69 0.33 -0.59
C ARG A 77 17.56 -0.60 -0.18
N VAL A 78 16.34 -0.38 -0.67
CA VAL A 78 15.18 -1.22 -0.37
C VAL A 78 15.30 -2.56 -1.09
N ASP A 79 15.20 -3.64 -0.32
CA ASP A 79 15.18 -5.00 -0.87
C ASP A 79 13.78 -5.38 -1.37
N ALA A 80 12.75 -5.03 -0.58
CA ALA A 80 11.36 -5.23 -0.93
C ALA A 80 10.44 -4.16 -0.32
N PHE A 81 9.33 -3.89 -0.99
CA PHE A 81 8.26 -3.05 -0.47
C PHE A 81 7.21 -3.92 0.21
N LEU A 82 6.69 -3.45 1.33
CA LEU A 82 5.60 -4.08 2.08
C LEU A 82 4.39 -3.15 2.03
N CYS A 83 3.21 -3.68 1.70
CA CYS A 83 1.97 -2.88 1.69
C CYS A 83 0.90 -3.52 2.56
N HIS A 84 0.19 -2.68 3.32
CA HIS A 84 -0.91 -3.12 4.16
C HIS A 84 -2.21 -2.36 3.91
N HIS A 85 -2.20 -1.04 4.13
CA HIS A 85 -3.40 -0.25 4.30
C HIS A 85 -3.27 1.13 3.63
N PRO A 86 -3.89 1.35 2.46
CA PRO A 86 -4.66 0.40 1.66
C PRO A 86 -3.73 -0.49 0.84
N VAL A 87 -3.98 -1.80 0.86
CA VAL A 87 -3.12 -2.77 0.15
C VAL A 87 -3.00 -2.47 -1.35
N ALA A 88 -4.04 -1.92 -1.98
CA ALA A 88 -3.98 -1.57 -3.40
C ALA A 88 -2.94 -0.49 -3.70
N ASN A 89 -2.47 0.29 -2.73
CA ASN A 89 -1.39 1.24 -2.92
C ASN A 89 -0.04 0.58 -3.23
N CYS A 90 0.07 -0.76 -3.19
CA CYS A 90 1.19 -1.47 -3.79
C CYS A 90 1.46 -1.07 -5.26
N GLU A 91 0.44 -0.62 -6.02
CA GLU A 91 0.65 -0.16 -7.39
C GLU A 91 1.66 1.00 -7.48
N LEU A 92 1.85 1.77 -6.41
CA LEU A 92 2.86 2.84 -6.34
C LEU A 92 4.28 2.29 -6.46
N PHE A 93 4.51 1.05 -6.02
CA PHE A 93 5.84 0.47 -5.94
C PHE A 93 6.23 -0.35 -7.18
N LEU A 94 5.27 -0.65 -8.07
CA LEU A 94 5.52 -1.42 -9.30
C LEU A 94 6.65 -0.84 -10.18
N PRO A 95 6.75 0.49 -10.39
CA PRO A 95 7.78 1.05 -11.27
C PRO A 95 9.22 0.82 -10.79
N PHE A 96 9.42 0.51 -9.51
CA PHE A 96 10.76 0.34 -8.93
C PHE A 96 11.35 -1.06 -9.12
N ASN A 97 10.58 -2.02 -9.64
CA ASN A 97 11.03 -3.39 -9.95
C ASN A 97 11.79 -4.08 -8.79
N ARG A 98 11.31 -3.87 -7.57
CA ARG A 98 11.73 -4.60 -6.37
C ARG A 98 10.71 -5.67 -6.02
N SER A 99 11.10 -6.61 -5.15
CA SER A 99 10.15 -7.52 -4.54
C SER A 99 9.03 -6.75 -3.85
N ILE A 100 7.81 -7.25 -3.94
CA ILE A 100 6.65 -6.69 -3.25
C ILE A 100 6.03 -7.77 -2.37
N ILE A 101 5.80 -7.41 -1.11
CA ILE A 101 5.05 -8.18 -0.14
C ILE A 101 3.70 -7.49 0.02
N VAL A 102 2.66 -8.16 -0.46
CA VAL A 102 1.27 -7.74 -0.33
C VAL A 102 0.71 -8.42 0.91
N HIS A 103 0.53 -7.71 2.01
CA HIS A 103 -0.10 -8.24 3.21
C HIS A 103 -1.48 -7.60 3.38
N ALA A 104 -2.52 -8.29 2.90
CA ALA A 104 -3.87 -7.75 2.79
C ALA A 104 -4.60 -7.69 4.14
N THR A 105 -4.14 -6.83 5.05
CA THR A 105 -4.73 -6.66 6.40
C THR A 105 -6.14 -6.06 6.37
N THR A 106 -6.50 -5.39 5.28
CA THR A 106 -7.88 -5.00 4.94
C THR A 106 -8.33 -5.66 3.65
N ARG A 107 -9.62 -5.51 3.33
CA ARG A 107 -10.19 -5.97 2.07
C ARG A 107 -9.37 -5.48 0.87
N ILE A 108 -9.13 -6.35 -0.10
CA ILE A 108 -8.23 -6.08 -1.21
C ILE A 108 -8.75 -5.01 -2.17
N GLU A 109 -10.06 -4.75 -2.22
CA GLU A 109 -10.62 -3.64 -2.99
C GLU A 109 -10.30 -2.26 -2.39
N PHE A 110 -9.88 -2.22 -1.13
CA PHE A 110 -9.69 -0.98 -0.40
C PHE A 110 -8.60 -0.12 -1.05
N GLY A 111 -8.97 1.12 -1.36
CA GLY A 111 -8.11 2.06 -2.10
C GLY A 111 -8.28 2.02 -3.61
N ARG A 112 -9.25 1.31 -4.18
CA ARG A 112 -9.56 1.36 -5.63
C ARG A 112 -11.01 1.77 -5.88
N HIS A 113 -11.30 3.03 -5.52
CA HIS A 113 -12.63 3.66 -5.51
C HIS A 113 -13.67 2.69 -5.00
N ASP A 114 -13.74 2.54 -3.66
CA ASP A 114 -14.61 1.68 -2.86
C ASP A 114 -16.12 1.86 -3.14
N ALA A 115 -16.53 1.82 -4.40
CA ALA A 115 -17.89 2.03 -4.89
C ALA A 115 -18.80 0.83 -4.57
N GLY A 116 -18.28 -0.17 -3.85
CA GLY A 116 -19.05 -1.22 -3.18
C GLY A 116 -19.25 -0.97 -1.68
N ILE A 117 -18.78 0.16 -1.14
CA ILE A 117 -18.96 0.58 0.25
C ILE A 117 -19.94 1.76 0.27
N ASP A 118 -21.20 1.47 0.63
CA ASP A 118 -22.31 2.42 0.48
C ASP A 118 -22.09 3.76 1.21
N TRP A 119 -21.47 3.76 2.39
CA TRP A 119 -21.18 4.99 3.12
C TRP A 119 -20.12 5.89 2.45
N ARG A 120 -19.35 5.35 1.51
CA ARG A 120 -18.41 6.13 0.68
C ARG A 120 -19.09 6.65 -0.60
N LEU A 121 -20.22 6.10 -1.07
CA LEU A 121 -20.89 6.59 -2.28
C LEU A 121 -21.37 8.05 -2.19
N GLY A 122 -21.61 8.55 -0.98
CA GLY A 122 -22.03 9.93 -0.72
C GLY A 122 -21.03 11.02 -1.14
N SER A 123 -19.76 10.67 -1.45
CA SER A 123 -18.73 11.64 -1.86
C SER A 123 -18.60 11.83 -3.38
N GLY A 124 -19.61 11.45 -4.18
CA GLY A 124 -19.62 11.71 -5.63
C GLY A 124 -18.83 10.71 -6.47
N TYR A 125 -18.71 9.45 -6.01
CA TYR A 125 -17.95 8.43 -6.71
C TYR A 125 -18.70 7.79 -7.89
N GLU A 126 -18.00 7.62 -9.02
CA GLU A 126 -18.53 6.95 -10.19
C GLU A 126 -18.27 5.43 -10.16
N LYS A 127 -19.34 4.64 -10.08
CA LYS A 127 -19.30 3.17 -10.01
C LYS A 127 -18.48 2.51 -11.14
N LYS A 128 -18.59 3.02 -12.38
CA LYS A 128 -17.87 2.47 -13.53
C LYS A 128 -16.35 2.61 -13.40
N THR A 129 -15.90 3.77 -12.91
CA THR A 129 -14.48 4.04 -12.66
C THR A 129 -13.92 3.12 -11.58
N GLY A 130 -14.65 2.92 -10.48
CA GLY A 130 -14.26 1.97 -9.44
C GLY A 130 -14.15 0.53 -9.94
N GLN A 131 -15.13 0.04 -10.71
CA GLN A 131 -15.08 -1.30 -11.30
C GLN A 131 -13.86 -1.49 -12.23
N LYS A 132 -13.49 -0.46 -13.00
CA LYS A 132 -12.31 -0.52 -13.87
C LYS A 132 -11.01 -0.62 -13.06
N LYS A 133 -10.88 0.20 -12.01
CA LYS A 133 -9.71 0.20 -11.12
C LYS A 133 -9.60 -1.10 -10.33
N TRP A 134 -10.72 -1.63 -9.84
CA TRP A 134 -10.78 -2.94 -9.20
C TRP A 134 -10.27 -4.05 -10.12
N LYS A 135 -10.78 -4.14 -11.37
CA LYS A 135 -10.31 -5.13 -12.35
C LYS A 135 -8.82 -5.02 -12.64
N LYS A 136 -8.30 -3.78 -12.74
CA LYS A 136 -6.86 -3.53 -12.92
C LYS A 136 -6.07 -4.06 -11.72
N TRP A 137 -6.49 -3.74 -10.51
CA TRP A 137 -5.81 -4.18 -9.30
C TRP A 137 -5.80 -5.70 -9.11
N VAL A 138 -6.93 -6.37 -9.35
CA VAL A 138 -6.97 -7.85 -9.34
C VAL A 138 -5.98 -8.44 -10.35
N LYS A 139 -5.93 -7.88 -11.56
CA LYS A 139 -4.95 -8.30 -12.56
C LYS A 139 -3.51 -8.07 -12.08
N THR A 140 -3.22 -6.93 -11.47
CA THR A 140 -1.90 -6.64 -10.88
C THR A 140 -1.52 -7.68 -9.83
N LEU A 141 -2.44 -8.06 -8.93
CA LEU A 141 -2.19 -9.11 -7.94
C LEU A 141 -1.86 -10.46 -8.58
N GLN A 142 -2.62 -10.84 -9.61
CA GLN A 142 -2.36 -12.06 -10.38
C GLN A 142 -0.99 -12.02 -11.04
N ASP A 143 -0.64 -10.90 -11.67
CA ASP A 143 0.65 -10.70 -12.32
C ASP A 143 1.80 -10.77 -11.30
N LEU A 144 1.66 -10.10 -10.14
CA LEU A 144 2.64 -10.17 -9.04
C LEU A 144 2.82 -11.60 -8.53
N ALA A 145 1.74 -12.36 -8.38
CA ALA A 145 1.76 -13.75 -7.91
C ALA A 145 2.49 -14.71 -8.86
N THR A 146 2.67 -14.34 -10.14
CA THR A 146 3.44 -15.16 -11.10
C THR A 146 4.95 -15.08 -10.91
N ASP A 147 5.46 -14.01 -10.28
CA ASP A 147 6.89 -13.84 -9.98
C ASP A 147 7.17 -14.26 -8.53
N LYS A 148 8.01 -15.29 -8.36
CA LYS A 148 8.39 -15.87 -7.05
C LYS A 148 9.12 -14.90 -6.13
N ARG A 149 9.57 -13.74 -6.63
CA ARG A 149 10.17 -12.68 -5.82
C ARG A 149 9.13 -11.91 -5.00
N ASN A 150 7.85 -12.00 -5.36
CA ASN A 150 6.75 -11.36 -4.66
C ASN A 150 6.06 -12.34 -3.71
N ILE A 151 5.46 -11.80 -2.65
CA ILE A 151 4.71 -12.56 -1.66
C ILE A 151 3.31 -11.95 -1.58
N ILE A 152 2.28 -12.78 -1.74
CA ILE A 152 0.89 -12.37 -1.52
C ILE A 152 0.40 -13.10 -0.28
N ALA A 153 0.23 -12.37 0.83
CA ALA A 153 -0.21 -12.87 2.11
C ALA A 153 -1.65 -12.42 2.38
N ALA A 154 -2.51 -13.40 2.64
CA ALA A 154 -3.88 -13.22 3.07
C ALA A 154 -3.97 -12.95 4.58
N ASN A 155 -4.92 -12.12 5.03
CA ASN A 155 -5.16 -11.92 6.46
C ASN A 155 -6.00 -13.03 7.10
N ASN A 156 -6.63 -13.89 6.30
CA ASN A 156 -7.48 -14.98 6.77
C ASN A 156 -7.41 -16.19 5.83
N ALA A 157 -7.75 -17.37 6.34
CA ALA A 157 -7.70 -18.63 5.60
C ALA A 157 -8.74 -18.73 4.45
N TYR A 158 -9.74 -17.85 4.42
CA TYR A 158 -10.76 -17.81 3.37
C TYR A 158 -10.34 -16.98 2.15
N ASP A 159 -9.23 -16.24 2.24
CA ASP A 159 -8.65 -15.47 1.14
C ASP A 159 -7.56 -16.27 0.36
N GLN A 160 -7.36 -17.56 0.67
CA GLN A 160 -6.40 -18.47 0.01
C GLN A 160 -6.96 -19.15 -1.23
#